data_AF-K9QJQ3-F1
#
_entry.id   AF-K9QJQ3-F1
#
_cell.length_a   1.000
_cell.length_b   1.000
_cell.length_c   1.000
_cell.angle_alpha   90.00
_cell.angle_beta   90.00
_cell.angle_gamma   90.00
#
_symmetry.space_group_name_H-M   'P 1'
#
loop_
_entity.id
_entity.type
_entity.pdbx_description
1 polymer ?
#
loop_
_entity_poly.entity_id
_entity_poly.type
_entity_poly.pdbx_seq_one_letter_code
_entity_poly.pdbx_strand_id
1 'polypeptide(L)'
;MKNANSPNFFSLASLIVSSGIILLAGRAIAQNVVLRSMLSCQAQGLSGVVPTITVSYVQGTNLSFLPAGETIKKVWLNDPSQVTIDFDGPVCTQFGQNQNFNSGDCKNSAANVIQMRRIPKLKIPGLPNTDKTLLTVITEGQGKSKLYTFRVLYTDSDPGYHTLAIYGDESSTDGKSPCLKHPQ
;
A
#
# COMPACT_ATOMS: atom_id res chain seq x y z
N MET A 1 35.54 -60.30 -63.88
CA MET A 1 34.62 -59.30 -64.45
C MET A 1 34.88 -57.96 -63.77
N LYS A 2 34.91 -56.89 -64.56
CA LYS A 2 35.18 -55.48 -64.20
C LYS A 2 34.30 -54.97 -63.07
N ASN A 3 34.86 -54.19 -62.14
CA ASN A 3 34.64 -52.74 -62.13
C ASN A 3 35.60 -52.05 -61.17
N ALA A 4 36.47 -51.21 -61.75
CA ALA A 4 37.24 -50.20 -61.05
C ALA A 4 36.36 -48.97 -60.84
N ASN A 5 36.45 -48.32 -59.67
CA ASN A 5 36.08 -46.92 -59.58
C ASN A 5 36.96 -46.16 -58.57
N SER A 6 37.81 -45.32 -59.15
CA SER A 6 38.33 -44.00 -58.73
C SER A 6 38.57 -43.68 -57.24
N PRO A 7 39.74 -43.11 -56.91
CA PRO A 7 39.99 -42.43 -55.63
C PRO A 7 39.49 -40.97 -55.69
N ASN A 8 39.10 -40.41 -54.55
CA ASN A 8 38.94 -38.95 -54.41
C ASN A 8 39.76 -38.46 -53.22
N PHE A 9 40.75 -37.64 -53.57
CA PHE A 9 41.63 -36.85 -52.72
C PHE A 9 41.04 -35.42 -52.58
N PHE A 10 41.29 -34.82 -51.40
CA PHE A 10 41.15 -33.40 -51.04
C PHE A 10 39.76 -32.75 -51.06
N SER A 11 39.34 -32.18 -49.93
CA SER A 11 39.54 -30.74 -49.72
C SER A 11 39.10 -30.30 -48.32
N LEU A 12 39.86 -29.34 -47.79
CA LEU A 12 39.65 -28.60 -46.56
C LEU A 12 38.24 -28.00 -46.46
N ALA A 13 37.60 -28.16 -45.30
CA ALA A 13 36.68 -27.17 -44.76
C ALA A 13 36.63 -27.33 -43.23
N SER A 14 37.64 -26.80 -42.56
CA SER A 14 37.56 -26.44 -41.15
C SER A 14 36.63 -25.23 -41.02
N LEU A 15 35.49 -25.39 -40.36
CA LEU A 15 34.60 -24.29 -39.97
C LEU A 15 34.37 -24.36 -38.45
N ILE A 16 35.33 -23.73 -37.77
CA ILE A 16 35.20 -22.99 -36.49
C ILE A 16 34.06 -21.96 -36.72
N VAL A 17 33.07 -21.66 -35.88
CA VAL A 17 32.98 -21.37 -34.44
C VAL A 17 31.50 -21.55 -34.06
N SER A 18 31.16 -22.38 -33.08
CA SER A 18 29.81 -22.42 -32.48
C SER A 18 29.82 -21.69 -31.14
N SER A 19 29.67 -20.36 -31.16
CA SER A 19 29.47 -19.57 -29.94
C SER A 19 28.46 -18.45 -30.20
N GLY A 20 27.19 -18.78 -29.98
CA GLY A 20 26.09 -17.83 -30.00
C GLY A 20 25.14 -18.11 -28.85
N ILE A 21 25.62 -18.10 -27.60
CA ILE A 21 24.73 -18.01 -26.44
C ILE A 21 24.23 -16.58 -26.42
N ILE A 22 23.09 -16.34 -27.07
CA ILE A 22 22.33 -15.11 -26.90
C ILE A 22 21.78 -15.15 -25.47
N LEU A 23 22.47 -14.48 -24.56
CA LEU A 23 21.94 -14.14 -23.25
C LEU A 23 20.71 -13.25 -23.48
N LEU A 24 19.53 -13.87 -23.50
CA LEU A 24 18.27 -13.20 -23.25
C LEU A 24 18.32 -12.68 -21.80
N ALA A 25 19.00 -11.57 -21.59
CA ALA A 25 18.83 -10.75 -20.41
C ALA A 25 17.42 -10.17 -20.50
N GLY A 26 16.43 -10.96 -20.08
CA GLY A 26 15.09 -10.47 -19.83
C GLY A 26 15.23 -9.29 -18.88
N ARG A 27 15.02 -8.07 -19.38
CA ARG A 27 14.86 -6.92 -18.51
C ARG A 27 13.59 -7.18 -17.72
N ALA A 28 13.73 -7.68 -16.50
CA ALA A 28 12.70 -7.55 -15.51
C ALA A 28 12.43 -6.06 -15.39
N ILE A 29 11.33 -5.59 -15.96
CA ILE A 29 10.82 -4.26 -15.66
C ILE A 29 10.35 -4.36 -14.22
N ALA A 30 11.18 -3.93 -13.28
CA ALA A 30 10.75 -3.71 -11.92
C ALA A 30 9.63 -2.68 -12.00
N GLN A 31 8.38 -3.11 -11.81
CA GLN A 31 7.30 -2.20 -11.49
C GLN A 31 7.73 -1.55 -10.18
N ASN A 32 8.15 -0.29 -10.23
CA ASN A 32 8.53 0.46 -9.05
C ASN A 32 7.38 0.29 -8.05
N VAL A 33 7.66 -0.28 -6.87
CA VAL A 33 6.73 -0.24 -5.75
C VAL A 33 6.54 1.25 -5.44
N VAL A 34 5.51 1.86 -6.02
CA VAL A 34 5.30 3.30 -5.86
C VAL A 34 4.82 3.48 -4.43
N LEU A 35 5.72 3.97 -3.57
CA LEU A 35 5.41 4.45 -2.23
C LEU A 35 4.91 5.89 -2.38
N ARG A 36 3.72 6.16 -1.89
CA ARG A 36 3.24 7.53 -1.71
C ARG A 36 3.46 7.93 -0.26
N SER A 37 3.95 9.13 -0.01
CA SER A 37 4.14 9.67 1.34
C SER A 37 3.18 10.83 1.61
N MET A 38 2.82 11.01 2.88
CA MET A 38 2.02 12.12 3.37
C MET A 38 2.43 12.48 4.79
N LEU A 39 2.41 13.77 5.12
CA LEU A 39 2.64 14.23 6.50
C LEU A 39 1.41 13.99 7.37
N SER A 40 1.64 13.71 8.65
CA SER A 40 0.59 13.42 9.63
C SER A 40 -0.48 14.53 9.65
N CYS A 41 -0.08 15.80 9.64
CA CYS A 41 -1.03 16.91 9.69
C CYS A 41 -1.90 17.04 8.43
N GLN A 42 -1.38 16.66 7.27
CA GLN A 42 -2.16 16.58 6.03
C GLN A 42 -3.14 15.40 6.09
N ALA A 43 -2.69 14.27 6.61
CA ALA A 43 -3.50 13.07 6.74
C ALA A 43 -4.63 13.20 7.76
N GLN A 44 -4.44 14.05 8.79
CA GLN A 44 -5.47 14.45 9.75
C GLN A 44 -6.49 15.44 9.17
N GLY A 45 -6.31 15.91 7.92
CA GLY A 45 -7.20 16.88 7.29
C GLY A 45 -7.06 18.31 7.81
N LEU A 46 -6.00 18.61 8.59
CA LEU A 46 -5.77 19.95 9.17
C LEU A 46 -5.46 21.01 8.10
N SER A 47 -5.07 20.60 6.90
CA SER A 47 -4.95 21.47 5.72
C SER A 47 -6.32 21.88 5.13
N GLY A 48 -7.43 21.37 5.66
CA GLY A 48 -8.79 21.59 5.15
C GLY A 48 -9.14 20.72 3.94
N VAL A 49 -8.31 19.74 3.59
CA VAL A 49 -8.56 18.78 2.51
C VAL A 49 -8.48 17.37 3.07
N VAL A 50 -9.53 16.57 2.86
CA VAL A 50 -9.52 15.15 3.23
C VAL A 50 -8.74 14.37 2.16
N PRO A 51 -7.62 13.71 2.51
CA PRO A 51 -6.82 12.94 1.56
C PRO A 51 -7.60 11.74 1.00
N THR A 52 -7.19 11.27 -0.18
CA THR A 52 -7.78 10.11 -0.84
C THR A 52 -6.85 8.90 -0.83
N ILE A 53 -7.45 7.73 -0.60
CA ILE A 53 -6.82 6.42 -0.79
C ILE A 53 -7.59 5.66 -1.87
N THR A 54 -6.89 5.05 -2.81
CA THR A 54 -7.50 4.24 -3.86
C THR A 54 -7.28 2.76 -3.55
N VAL A 55 -8.33 1.96 -3.62
CA VAL A 55 -8.29 0.51 -3.36
C VAL A 55 -8.78 -0.24 -4.60
N SER A 56 -8.03 -1.28 -4.99
CA SER A 56 -8.24 -2.05 -6.22
C SER A 56 -8.60 -3.50 -5.96
N TYR A 57 -9.17 -4.16 -6.99
CA TYR A 57 -9.37 -5.60 -7.03
C TYR A 57 -8.09 -6.38 -7.32
N VAL A 58 -7.19 -5.80 -8.12
CA VAL A 58 -5.98 -6.47 -8.60
C VAL A 58 -4.96 -6.59 -7.48
N GLN A 59 -4.81 -5.52 -6.68
CA GLN A 59 -3.90 -5.47 -5.55
C GLN A 59 -4.50 -4.73 -4.35
N GLY A 60 -4.07 -5.15 -3.16
CA GLY A 60 -4.40 -4.45 -1.94
C GLY A 60 -3.59 -3.15 -1.77
N THR A 61 -4.12 -2.23 -0.98
CA THR A 61 -3.48 -0.96 -0.63
C THR A 61 -3.13 -0.95 0.85
N ASN A 62 -1.88 -0.64 1.16
CA ASN A 62 -1.37 -0.47 2.51
C ASN A 62 -1.43 0.98 2.95
N LEU A 63 -1.87 1.22 4.18
CA LEU A 63 -1.72 2.48 4.89
C LEU A 63 -0.79 2.23 6.09
N SER A 64 0.40 2.83 6.05
CA SER A 64 1.47 2.56 7.00
C SER A 64 1.73 3.75 7.91
N PHE A 65 1.68 3.51 9.22
CA PHE A 65 2.03 4.45 10.28
C PHE A 65 3.42 4.14 10.89
N LEU A 66 4.14 3.16 10.35
CA LEU A 66 5.50 2.82 10.79
C LEU A 66 6.44 4.03 10.78
N PRO A 67 6.49 4.88 9.72
CA PRO A 67 7.42 6.01 9.70
C PRO A 67 7.05 7.11 10.70
N ALA A 68 5.78 7.22 11.08
CA ALA A 68 5.33 8.14 12.12
C ALA A 68 5.59 7.60 13.55
N GLY A 69 5.97 6.32 13.69
CA GLY A 69 6.13 5.68 14.99
C GLY A 69 4.81 5.55 15.75
N GLU A 70 3.69 5.40 15.03
CA GLU A 70 2.34 5.43 15.59
C GLU A 70 1.68 4.04 15.54
N THR A 71 1.03 3.67 16.63
CA THR A 71 0.29 2.41 16.77
C THR A 71 -1.20 2.65 16.56
N ILE A 72 -1.83 1.79 15.76
CA ILE A 72 -3.27 1.83 15.47
C ILE A 72 -4.04 1.35 16.69
N LYS A 73 -5.04 2.15 17.11
CA LYS A 73 -5.92 1.86 18.24
C LYS A 73 -7.35 1.59 17.84
N LYS A 74 -7.83 2.22 16.75
CA LYS A 74 -9.19 2.00 16.25
C LYS A 74 -9.27 2.35 14.78
N VAL A 75 -10.02 1.57 14.02
CA VAL A 75 -10.26 1.80 12.59
C VAL A 75 -11.70 1.45 12.26
N TRP A 76 -12.33 2.25 11.41
CA TRP A 76 -13.63 1.89 10.85
C TRP A 76 -13.86 2.54 9.49
N LEU A 77 -14.78 1.93 8.74
CA LEU A 77 -15.34 2.45 7.49
C LEU A 77 -16.79 2.85 7.73
N ASN A 78 -17.20 3.98 7.16
CA ASN A 78 -18.62 4.38 7.19
C ASN A 78 -19.50 3.45 6.34
N ASP A 79 -18.97 2.97 5.20
CA ASP A 79 -19.53 1.91 4.37
C ASP A 79 -18.47 0.81 4.14
N PRO A 80 -18.62 -0.38 4.76
CA PRO A 80 -17.72 -1.52 4.57
C PRO A 80 -18.13 -2.46 3.40
N SER A 81 -19.15 -2.14 2.62
CA SER A 81 -19.73 -3.05 1.60
C SER A 81 -18.80 -3.42 0.45
N GLN A 82 -17.70 -2.69 0.26
CA GLN A 82 -16.79 -2.85 -0.88
C GLN A 82 -15.31 -2.94 -0.50
N VAL A 83 -14.97 -2.90 0.80
CA VAL A 83 -13.57 -2.93 1.27
C VAL A 83 -13.45 -3.79 2.52
N THR A 84 -12.49 -4.70 2.52
CA THR A 84 -12.05 -5.41 3.71
C THR A 84 -10.81 -4.75 4.29
N ILE A 85 -10.64 -4.89 5.60
CA ILE A 85 -9.52 -4.36 6.37
C ILE A 85 -8.85 -5.51 7.11
N ASP A 86 -7.52 -5.53 7.06
CA ASP A 86 -6.65 -6.40 7.84
C ASP A 86 -5.46 -5.60 8.40
N PHE A 87 -4.74 -6.18 9.36
CA PHE A 87 -3.67 -5.50 10.10
C PHE A 87 -2.41 -6.35 10.20
N ASP A 88 -1.25 -5.70 10.33
CA ASP A 88 0.04 -6.37 10.53
C ASP A 88 0.26 -6.93 11.94
N GLY A 89 -0.64 -6.62 12.87
CA GLY A 89 -0.60 -7.09 14.24
C GLY A 89 -1.96 -7.00 14.93
N PRO A 90 -2.04 -7.39 16.21
CA PRO A 90 -3.27 -7.26 16.98
C PRO A 90 -3.69 -5.79 17.08
N VAL A 91 -4.98 -5.54 16.85
CA VAL A 91 -5.63 -4.25 17.05
C VAL A 91 -6.58 -4.32 18.23
N CYS A 92 -6.52 -3.30 19.09
CA CYS A 92 -7.51 -3.05 20.12
C CYS A 92 -8.92 -3.01 19.53
N THR A 93 -9.73 -4.03 19.81
CA THR A 93 -11.14 -4.10 19.39
C THR A 93 -12.06 -3.88 20.59
N GLN A 94 -12.16 -2.63 21.06
CA GLN A 94 -13.11 -2.29 22.12
C GLN A 94 -14.46 -1.86 21.55
N PHE A 95 -15.45 -2.73 21.76
CA PHE A 95 -16.86 -2.47 21.51
C PHE A 95 -17.54 -1.92 22.77
N GLY A 96 -18.46 -0.96 22.61
CA GLY A 96 -19.21 -0.36 23.73
C GLY A 96 -18.63 0.95 24.29
N GLN A 97 -19.31 1.51 25.30
CA GLN A 97 -19.02 2.86 25.83
C GLN A 97 -17.89 2.90 26.88
N ASN A 98 -17.57 1.77 27.52
CA ASN A 98 -16.46 1.68 28.48
C ASN A 98 -15.14 1.37 27.75
N GLN A 99 -14.67 2.32 26.94
CA GLN A 99 -13.40 2.18 26.21
C GLN A 99 -12.24 2.54 27.14
N ASN A 100 -11.51 1.53 27.62
CA ASN A 100 -10.26 1.73 28.33
C ASN A 100 -9.11 1.15 27.49
N PHE A 101 -8.49 2.01 26.68
CA PHE A 101 -7.37 1.69 25.79
C PHE A 101 -6.12 1.12 26.52
N ASN A 102 -6.09 1.16 27.85
CA ASN A 102 -5.02 0.62 28.69
C ASN A 102 -5.35 -0.75 29.32
N SER A 103 -6.46 -1.39 28.92
CA SER A 103 -6.91 -2.66 29.50
C SER A 103 -7.12 -3.76 28.44
N GLY A 104 -6.86 -5.01 28.83
CA GLY A 104 -7.09 -6.20 27.99
C GLY A 104 -6.30 -6.19 26.67
N ASP A 105 -6.97 -6.58 25.57
CA ASP A 105 -6.41 -6.67 24.22
C ASP A 105 -5.78 -5.35 23.72
N CYS A 106 -6.19 -4.21 24.28
CA CYS A 106 -5.66 -2.90 23.91
C CYS A 106 -4.26 -2.62 24.45
N LYS A 107 -3.87 -3.25 25.56
CA LYS A 107 -2.48 -3.19 26.06
C LYS A 107 -1.50 -3.87 25.10
N ASN A 108 -1.97 -4.88 24.37
CA ASN A 108 -1.18 -5.64 23.41
C ASN A 108 -1.36 -5.17 21.97
N SER A 109 -2.15 -4.11 21.73
CA SER A 109 -2.34 -3.55 20.40
C SER A 109 -1.01 -3.05 19.86
N ALA A 110 -0.58 -3.61 18.74
CA ALA A 110 0.75 -3.39 18.17
C ALA A 110 0.73 -3.21 16.64
N ALA A 111 -0.45 -3.09 16.03
CA ALA A 111 -0.55 -2.86 14.59
C ALA A 111 -0.09 -1.45 14.21
N ASN A 112 0.65 -1.34 13.11
CA ASN A 112 1.10 -0.08 12.53
C ASN A 112 0.68 0.04 11.06
N VAL A 113 0.26 -1.05 10.43
CA VAL A 113 -0.11 -1.10 9.01
C VAL A 113 -1.53 -1.63 8.85
N ILE A 114 -2.29 -0.96 7.99
CA ILE A 114 -3.63 -1.38 7.56
C ILE A 114 -3.53 -1.87 6.12
N GLN A 115 -3.89 -3.12 5.89
CA GLN A 115 -4.05 -3.67 4.55
C GLN A 115 -5.53 -3.58 4.15
N MET A 116 -5.81 -2.86 3.07
CA MET A 116 -7.15 -2.75 2.49
C MET A 116 -7.22 -3.54 1.18
N ARG A 117 -8.35 -4.20 0.94
CA ARG A 117 -8.63 -4.89 -0.34
C ARG A 117 -10.05 -4.62 -0.79
N ARG A 118 -10.24 -4.37 -2.08
CA ARG A 118 -11.56 -4.20 -2.65
C ARG A 118 -12.25 -5.57 -2.78
N ILE A 119 -13.53 -5.61 -2.45
CA ILE A 119 -14.40 -6.77 -2.64
C ILE A 119 -15.62 -6.41 -3.50
N PRO A 120 -16.25 -7.39 -4.16
CA PRO A 120 -17.52 -7.18 -4.82
C PRO A 120 -18.52 -6.57 -3.85
N LYS A 121 -19.33 -5.62 -4.33
CA LYS A 121 -20.27 -4.89 -3.48
C LYS A 121 -21.26 -5.84 -2.81
N LEU A 122 -21.21 -5.88 -1.49
CA LEU A 122 -22.19 -6.58 -0.66
C LEU A 122 -23.48 -5.76 -0.55
N LYS A 123 -24.62 -6.44 -0.58
CA LYS A 123 -25.92 -5.82 -0.29
C LYS A 123 -26.16 -5.85 1.22
N ILE A 124 -25.89 -4.73 1.88
CA ILE A 124 -26.13 -4.56 3.32
C ILE A 124 -27.44 -3.78 3.50
N PRO A 125 -28.49 -4.36 4.12
CA PRO A 125 -29.74 -3.65 4.37
C PRO A 125 -29.53 -2.35 5.16
N GLY A 126 -30.17 -1.27 4.73
CA GLY A 126 -30.09 0.05 5.39
C GLY A 126 -28.85 0.88 5.03
N LEU A 127 -27.89 0.34 4.27
CA LEU A 127 -26.72 1.08 3.83
C LEU A 127 -26.95 1.64 2.41
N PRO A 128 -26.76 2.96 2.19
CA PRO A 128 -26.97 3.56 0.88
C PRO A 128 -25.92 3.06 -0.12
N ASN A 129 -26.27 3.06 -1.40
CA ASN A 129 -25.32 2.73 -2.46
C ASN A 129 -24.37 3.90 -2.70
N THR A 130 -23.14 3.82 -2.18
CA THR A 130 -22.08 4.81 -2.46
C THR A 130 -20.94 4.26 -3.31
N ASP A 131 -20.28 5.17 -4.03
CA ASP A 131 -19.09 4.96 -4.87
C ASP A 131 -17.77 5.22 -4.13
N LYS A 132 -17.88 5.61 -2.85
CA LYS A 132 -16.78 5.95 -1.95
C LYS A 132 -17.21 5.76 -0.51
N THR A 133 -16.23 5.63 0.37
CA THR A 133 -16.44 5.52 1.81
C THR A 133 -15.43 6.38 2.55
N LEU A 134 -15.67 6.64 3.83
CA LEU A 134 -14.73 7.33 4.71
C LEU A 134 -14.09 6.29 5.62
N LEU A 135 -12.76 6.24 5.61
CA LEU A 135 -11.94 5.52 6.57
C LEU A 135 -11.53 6.49 7.67
N THR A 136 -11.77 6.10 8.92
CA THR A 136 -11.23 6.82 10.08
C THR A 136 -10.29 5.91 10.84
N VAL A 137 -9.12 6.46 11.20
CA VAL A 137 -8.07 5.76 11.94
C VAL A 137 -7.71 6.60 13.15
N ILE A 138 -7.74 5.98 14.33
CA ILE A 138 -7.20 6.54 15.57
C ILE A 138 -5.87 5.83 15.85
N THR A 139 -4.81 6.60 16.00
CA THR A 139 -3.50 6.09 16.39
C THR A 139 -3.03 6.71 17.71
N GLU A 140 -1.98 6.13 18.28
CA GLU A 140 -1.24 6.68 19.40
C GLU A 140 0.27 6.63 19.10
N GLY A 141 0.96 7.74 19.37
CA GLY A 141 2.42 7.83 19.30
C GLY A 141 2.92 8.93 20.24
N GLN A 142 4.03 8.69 20.93
CA GLN A 142 4.63 9.65 21.88
C GLN A 142 3.62 10.15 22.95
N GLY A 143 2.69 9.29 23.39
CA GLY A 143 1.66 9.63 24.38
C GLY A 143 0.54 10.54 23.87
N LYS A 144 0.44 10.76 22.56
CA LYS A 144 -0.63 11.56 21.94
C LYS A 144 -1.47 10.69 21.01
N SER A 145 -2.79 10.82 21.13
CA SER A 145 -3.73 10.23 20.17
C SER A 145 -3.94 11.16 18.98
N LYS A 146 -4.01 10.60 17.78
CA LYS A 146 -4.30 11.34 16.53
C LYS A 146 -5.46 10.69 15.78
N LEU A 147 -6.23 11.52 15.08
CA LEU A 147 -7.37 11.09 14.26
C LEU A 147 -7.09 11.40 12.80
N TYR A 148 -7.07 10.37 11.97
CA TYR A 148 -6.89 10.47 10.54
C TYR A 148 -8.18 10.13 9.81
N THR A 149 -8.43 10.84 8.72
CA THR A 149 -9.60 10.59 7.86
C THR A 149 -9.18 10.53 6.41
N PHE A 150 -9.57 9.46 5.73
CA PHE A 150 -9.27 9.25 4.32
C PHE A 150 -10.55 8.95 3.56
N ARG A 151 -10.72 9.61 2.42
CA ARG A 151 -11.75 9.22 1.45
C ARG A 151 -11.23 8.04 0.65
N VAL A 152 -11.88 6.89 0.81
CA VAL A 152 -11.55 5.67 0.07
C VAL A 152 -12.32 5.66 -1.23
N LEU A 153 -11.57 5.57 -2.33
CA LEU A 153 -12.06 5.46 -3.70
C LEU A 153 -11.81 4.06 -4.23
N TYR A 154 -12.68 3.61 -5.13
CA TYR A 154 -12.62 2.29 -5.72
C TYR A 154 -12.11 2.36 -7.15
N THR A 155 -11.21 1.46 -7.53
CA THR A 155 -10.77 1.31 -8.93
C THR A 155 -10.72 -0.15 -9.35
N ASP A 156 -10.92 -0.40 -10.64
CA ASP A 156 -10.73 -1.72 -11.27
C ASP A 156 -9.32 -1.86 -11.87
N SER A 157 -8.57 -0.76 -11.95
CA SER A 157 -7.20 -0.71 -12.49
C SER A 157 -6.14 -0.94 -11.42
N ASP A 158 -4.89 -1.09 -11.86
CA ASP A 158 -3.72 -0.99 -10.97
C ASP A 158 -3.71 0.41 -10.31
N PRO A 159 -3.73 0.51 -8.97
CA PRO A 159 -3.53 1.78 -8.30
C PRO A 159 -2.07 2.19 -8.46
N GLY A 160 -1.83 3.44 -8.85
CA GLY A 160 -0.46 3.96 -9.06
C GLY A 160 0.43 4.03 -7.80
N TYR A 161 0.05 3.38 -6.70
CA TYR A 161 0.83 3.11 -5.50
C TYR A 161 0.24 1.91 -4.75
N HIS A 162 1.10 1.19 -4.02
CA HIS A 162 0.68 0.08 -3.15
C HIS A 162 0.62 0.49 -1.69
N THR A 163 1.44 1.45 -1.29
CA THR A 163 1.57 1.87 0.11
C THR A 163 1.47 3.39 0.19
N LEU A 164 0.58 3.87 1.06
CA LEU A 164 0.57 5.24 1.56
C LEU A 164 1.24 5.24 2.94
N ALA A 165 2.41 5.84 3.03
CA ALA A 165 3.16 6.00 4.27
C ALA A 165 2.87 7.37 4.91
N ILE A 166 2.50 7.34 6.20
CA ILE A 166 2.32 8.53 7.02
C ILE A 166 3.61 8.80 7.77
N TYR A 167 4.12 10.03 7.62
CA TYR A 167 5.31 10.51 8.31
C TYR A 167 4.91 11.45 9.44
N GLY A 168 5.70 11.43 10.52
CA GLY A 168 5.57 12.41 11.59
C GLY A 168 5.74 13.84 11.08
N ASP A 169 5.05 14.77 11.72
CA ASP A 169 5.26 16.19 11.45
C ASP A 169 6.53 16.60 12.21
N GLU A 170 7.67 16.61 11.54
CA GLU A 170 8.89 17.15 12.12
C GLU A 170 8.64 18.60 12.56
N SER A 171 9.11 18.96 13.77
CA SER A 171 9.20 20.35 14.17
C SER A 171 10.29 20.98 13.30
N SER A 172 9.89 21.62 12.20
CA SER A 172 10.83 22.39 11.38
C SER A 172 11.58 23.37 12.28
N THR A 173 12.90 23.39 12.17
CA THR A 173 13.83 24.26 12.91
C THR A 173 13.51 25.76 12.75
N ASP A 174 12.65 26.11 11.78
CA ASP A 174 12.16 27.47 11.48
C ASP A 174 10.79 27.81 12.12
N GLY A 175 10.24 26.97 13.01
CA GLY A 175 8.98 27.26 13.72
C GLY A 175 7.71 27.28 12.86
N LYS A 176 7.81 26.95 11.56
CA LYS A 176 6.67 26.87 10.63
C LYS A 176 6.16 25.43 10.55
N SER A 177 5.07 25.14 11.28
CA SER A 177 4.38 23.85 11.11
C SER A 177 4.00 23.66 9.62
N PRO A 178 4.31 22.50 9.01
CA PRO A 178 4.11 22.25 7.57
C PRO A 178 2.64 22.29 7.14
N CYS A 179 1.70 22.35 8.08
CA CYS A 179 0.26 22.43 7.82
C CYS A 179 -0.41 23.72 8.29
N LEU A 180 0.34 24.73 8.75
CA LEU A 180 -0.24 26.04 9.01
C LEU A 180 -0.62 26.72 7.68
N LYS A 181 -1.92 26.87 7.44
CA LYS A 181 -2.38 27.93 6.55
C LYS A 181 -2.07 29.27 7.23
N HIS A 182 -1.28 30.11 6.57
CA HIS A 182 -1.15 31.50 7.00
C HIS A 182 -2.54 32.15 6.87
N PRO A 183 -3.02 32.89 7.88
CA PRO A 183 -4.21 33.72 7.69
C PRO A 183 -3.91 34.73 6.57
N GLN A 184 -4.80 34.77 5.58
CA GLN A 184 -4.84 35.83 4.57
C GLN A 184 -5.52 37.07 5.15
#